data_AF-A0A4W3GUK3-F1
#
_entry.id   AF-A0A4W3GUK3-F1
#
_cell.length_a   1.000
_cell.length_b   1.000
_cell.length_c   1.000
_cell.angle_alpha   90.00
_cell.angle_beta   90.00
_cell.angle_gamma   90.00
#
_symmetry.space_group_name_H-M   'P 1'
#
loop_
_entity.id
_entity.type
_entity.pdbx_description
1 polymer ?
#
loop_
_entity_poly.entity_id
_entity_poly.type
_entity_poly.pdbx_seq_one_letter_code
_entity_poly.pdbx_strand_id
1 'polypeptide(L)'
;MTGEKAERVANCRSVRREHRLSKEEAETEQDEEAGRTKNRTKLFPNHKLIKSPSQPQPQQLQSSPAFGTDAPPARSEDFPVHECVFKGDIRRLSSLIRTRNIAQKDLHGNTPLHLAVMLGHKECAHLLLAHNALVKVKNAQGWSPLAEAISYGDRQMITALLRKLKQQSRENVEEKRPRLLKALKELGDFYLELHWDFQSWVPLLSRILPSDACKIYKQGINIRLDTTLIDFTDMKCQRGDLSFIFNGDAAPSESFIVLDNEQKVYQRIHHEESEMETEEEVDILMSSDIYSATLSTKSITFTRAQTGWLFREDKTERVGNFLAEFYSVNGLVLESRKRREHLSEEDILRNKAIMESLSKGGSLMEQSFEPVRRQSLTAPPANTITWEEYISAEPGKAPHLGRELVCKESKKTFKATIAMSQEFPLGIDSLLNVLEVIAPFKHFNKLREFVQMKLPPGFPVKLDIPVFPTITATVTFQEFRYDGFDESIFSIPSDYREDPSRFPEL
;
A
#
# COMPACT_ATOMS: atom_id res chain seq x y z
N MET A 1 51.42 -48.51 35.76
CA MET A 1 49.98 -48.62 35.41
C MET A 1 49.66 -47.52 34.41
N THR A 2 48.78 -47.77 33.43
CA THR A 2 48.10 -46.80 32.54
C THR A 2 48.95 -45.68 31.89
N GLY A 3 49.12 -45.55 30.58
CA GLY A 3 48.46 -46.23 29.46
C GLY A 3 47.82 -45.21 28.51
N GLU A 4 48.64 -44.49 27.75
CA GLU A 4 48.20 -43.47 26.80
C GLU A 4 48.48 -43.95 25.37
N LYS A 5 47.48 -43.91 24.47
CA LYS A 5 47.60 -44.38 23.08
C LYS A 5 47.62 -43.21 22.11
N ALA A 6 48.62 -43.19 21.24
CA ALA A 6 48.73 -42.31 20.09
C ALA A 6 47.92 -42.83 18.89
N GLU A 7 47.69 -41.95 17.90
CA GLU A 7 47.57 -42.14 16.42
C GLU A 7 46.69 -41.00 15.82
N ARG A 8 46.91 -40.45 14.61
CA ARG A 8 48.02 -40.53 13.63
C ARG A 8 47.96 -39.33 12.66
N VAL A 9 49.03 -39.10 11.90
CA VAL A 9 49.22 -37.97 10.97
C VAL A 9 49.13 -38.40 9.49
N ALA A 10 48.50 -37.59 8.64
CA ALA A 10 48.77 -37.42 7.20
C ALA A 10 48.18 -36.06 6.73
N ASN A 11 48.94 -35.03 6.30
CA ASN A 11 49.63 -34.80 5.01
C ASN A 11 48.69 -34.82 3.77
N CYS A 12 48.77 -33.92 2.76
CA CYS A 12 49.74 -32.87 2.41
C CYS A 12 49.21 -31.90 1.31
N ARG A 13 49.80 -30.70 1.16
CA ARG A 13 49.84 -29.78 -0.04
C ARG A 13 48.50 -29.26 -0.63
N SER A 14 48.16 -27.96 -0.67
CA SER A 14 48.84 -26.75 -1.21
C SER A 14 48.80 -26.56 -2.74
N VAL A 15 48.03 -25.58 -3.23
CA VAL A 15 48.44 -24.66 -4.31
C VAL A 15 47.88 -23.26 -4.00
N ARG A 16 48.74 -22.25 -4.13
CA ARG A 16 48.45 -20.81 -3.97
C ARG A 16 48.49 -20.18 -5.37
N ARG A 17 47.48 -19.39 -5.75
CA ARG A 17 47.54 -18.48 -6.90
C ARG A 17 46.87 -17.15 -6.58
N GLU A 18 47.70 -16.15 -6.36
CA GLU A 18 47.32 -14.74 -6.44
C GLU A 18 47.25 -14.36 -7.94
N HIS A 19 46.27 -13.55 -8.35
CA HIS A 19 46.54 -12.27 -9.03
C HIS A 19 45.27 -11.49 -9.47
N ARG A 20 45.41 -10.16 -9.36
CA ARG A 20 44.82 -9.06 -10.15
C ARG A 20 43.37 -8.60 -9.93
N LEU A 21 43.33 -7.30 -9.62
CA LEU A 21 42.23 -6.36 -9.81
C LEU A 21 42.08 -5.97 -11.30
N SER A 22 40.83 -5.94 -11.76
CA SER A 22 40.21 -5.12 -12.82
C SER A 22 38.74 -5.01 -12.39
N LYS A 23 38.03 -3.88 -12.24
CA LYS A 23 37.88 -2.64 -13.02
C LYS A 23 37.20 -2.86 -14.38
N GLU A 24 36.10 -2.10 -14.59
CA GLU A 24 35.07 -2.30 -15.63
C GLU A 24 34.32 -3.66 -15.45
N GLU A 25 33.03 -3.81 -15.75
CA GLU A 25 32.20 -3.15 -16.78
C GLU A 25 30.93 -2.46 -16.25
N ALA A 26 30.50 -1.42 -16.95
CA ALA A 26 29.14 -0.91 -16.92
C ALA A 26 28.66 -0.85 -18.37
N GLU A 27 27.76 -1.75 -18.77
CA GLU A 27 27.15 -1.71 -20.09
C GLU A 27 25.63 -1.63 -20.05
N THR A 28 25.13 -0.83 -20.99
CA THR A 28 23.75 -0.40 -21.15
C THR A 28 23.10 -1.30 -22.19
N GLU A 29 22.02 -2.01 -21.87
CA GLU A 29 21.23 -2.67 -22.91
C GLU A 29 20.38 -1.64 -23.65
N GLN A 30 20.68 -1.44 -24.93
CA GLN A 30 19.84 -0.73 -25.90
C GLN A 30 19.18 -1.77 -26.81
N ASP A 31 17.85 -1.84 -26.80
CA ASP A 31 17.09 -2.61 -27.80
C ASP A 31 16.88 -1.77 -29.07
N GLU A 32 17.38 -2.25 -30.21
CA GLU A 32 17.12 -1.65 -31.52
C GLU A 32 15.76 -2.07 -32.11
N GLU A 33 15.03 -1.12 -32.70
CA GLU A 33 13.78 -1.35 -33.43
C GLU A 33 14.00 -1.31 -34.95
N ALA A 34 13.68 -2.39 -35.67
CA ALA A 34 13.41 -2.37 -37.13
C ALA A 34 12.62 -3.61 -37.60
N GLY A 35 11.61 -3.46 -38.49
CA GLY A 35 10.96 -4.68 -39.05
C GLY A 35 9.81 -4.61 -40.07
N ARG A 36 9.02 -3.52 -40.17
CA ARG A 36 8.23 -3.08 -41.36
C ARG A 36 7.49 -4.10 -42.27
N THR A 37 6.13 -4.07 -42.28
CA THR A 37 5.33 -4.40 -43.50
C THR A 37 3.93 -3.73 -43.62
N LYS A 38 3.87 -2.64 -44.40
CA LYS A 38 2.92 -2.23 -45.48
C LYS A 38 1.41 -2.61 -45.49
N ASN A 39 0.60 -1.54 -45.44
CA ASN A 39 -0.52 -1.15 -46.34
C ASN A 39 -1.76 -2.06 -46.58
N ARG A 40 -2.97 -1.52 -46.30
CA ARG A 40 -3.87 -0.99 -47.36
C ARG A 40 -5.05 -0.13 -46.84
N THR A 41 -5.36 0.96 -47.53
CA THR A 41 -6.45 1.92 -47.28
C THR A 41 -7.71 1.60 -48.11
N LYS A 42 -8.92 1.90 -47.59
CA LYS A 42 -10.14 2.17 -48.40
C LYS A 42 -11.13 3.14 -47.72
N LEU A 43 -11.75 3.97 -48.57
CA LEU A 43 -12.84 4.95 -48.34
C LEU A 43 -14.21 4.26 -48.61
N PHE A 44 -15.43 4.76 -48.34
CA PHE A 44 -16.05 6.04 -47.87
C PHE A 44 -17.54 5.69 -47.49
N PRO A 45 -18.54 6.62 -47.28
CA PRO A 45 -18.62 7.88 -46.52
C PRO A 45 -19.93 8.05 -45.66
N ASN A 46 -19.98 9.12 -44.86
CA ASN A 46 -21.13 9.94 -44.37
C ASN A 46 -22.61 9.44 -44.35
N HIS A 47 -23.30 9.71 -43.22
CA HIS A 47 -24.63 10.37 -43.23
C HIS A 47 -24.90 11.23 -41.97
N LYS A 48 -26.06 11.92 -41.90
CA LYS A 48 -26.27 13.21 -41.20
C LYS A 48 -27.08 13.18 -39.89
N LEU A 49 -26.73 14.12 -39.01
CA LEU A 49 -27.54 14.89 -38.02
C LEU A 49 -29.07 14.63 -37.89
N ILE A 50 -29.51 14.45 -36.63
CA ILE A 50 -30.74 15.05 -36.05
C ILE A 50 -30.38 15.60 -34.65
N LYS A 51 -31.01 16.69 -34.18
CA LYS A 51 -30.70 17.40 -32.91
C LYS A 51 -31.87 17.42 -31.90
N SER A 52 -31.54 17.28 -30.61
CA SER A 52 -32.18 17.92 -29.41
C SER A 52 -33.62 17.55 -29.03
N PRO A 53 -34.12 17.80 -27.78
CA PRO A 53 -33.54 18.60 -26.68
C PRO A 53 -33.52 18.02 -25.23
N SER A 54 -32.52 18.51 -24.48
CA SER A 54 -32.29 18.69 -23.02
C SER A 54 -33.37 18.43 -21.94
N GLN A 55 -32.96 17.80 -20.81
CA GLN A 55 -32.83 18.36 -19.43
C GLN A 55 -32.41 17.24 -18.41
N PRO A 56 -32.04 17.53 -17.14
CA PRO A 56 -30.74 18.03 -16.68
C PRO A 56 -29.91 16.99 -15.85
N GLN A 57 -28.58 17.15 -15.79
CA GLN A 57 -27.70 16.31 -14.94
C GLN A 57 -27.19 17.07 -13.69
N PRO A 58 -27.01 16.41 -12.53
CA PRO A 58 -26.37 16.98 -11.35
C PRO A 58 -24.83 17.09 -11.49
N GLN A 59 -24.24 17.93 -10.64
CA GLN A 59 -22.86 18.43 -10.77
C GLN A 59 -21.78 17.34 -10.59
N GLN A 60 -20.76 17.37 -11.45
CA GLN A 60 -19.69 16.37 -11.49
C GLN A 60 -18.49 16.70 -10.59
N LEU A 61 -17.85 15.64 -10.08
CA LEU A 61 -16.50 15.67 -9.50
C LEU A 61 -15.50 16.29 -10.49
N GLN A 62 -14.56 17.10 -9.97
CA GLN A 62 -13.51 17.71 -10.77
C GLN A 62 -12.50 16.66 -11.27
N SER A 63 -12.46 16.46 -12.59
CA SER A 63 -11.42 15.72 -13.28
C SER A 63 -10.10 16.48 -13.31
N SER A 64 -8.97 15.81 -13.12
CA SER A 64 -7.63 16.38 -13.32
C SER A 64 -7.44 16.88 -14.76
N PRO A 65 -6.81 18.06 -14.97
CA PRO A 65 -6.61 18.60 -16.31
C PRO A 65 -5.58 17.76 -17.08
N ALA A 66 -5.87 17.51 -18.36
CA ALA A 66 -4.86 17.07 -19.30
C ALA A 66 -3.90 18.24 -19.56
N PHE A 67 -2.59 17.96 -19.57
CA PHE A 67 -1.58 18.96 -19.90
C PHE A 67 -1.65 19.36 -21.37
N GLY A 68 -2.39 20.44 -21.65
CA GLY A 68 -2.21 21.24 -22.85
C GLY A 68 -0.99 22.15 -22.66
N THR A 69 -0.03 22.07 -23.56
CA THR A 69 1.08 23.02 -23.65
C THR A 69 0.54 24.35 -24.18
N ASP A 70 0.24 25.30 -23.27
CA ASP A 70 0.20 26.77 -23.47
C ASP A 70 -0.36 27.50 -22.22
N ALA A 71 0.04 27.06 -21.02
CA ALA A 71 -0.22 27.81 -19.78
C ALA A 71 0.90 28.84 -19.56
N PRO A 72 0.61 30.08 -19.12
CA PRO A 72 1.65 31.03 -18.74
C PRO A 72 2.47 30.48 -17.57
N PRO A 73 3.78 30.82 -17.46
CA PRO A 73 4.59 30.38 -16.33
C PRO A 73 3.96 30.87 -15.03
N ALA A 74 3.71 29.95 -14.12
CA ALA A 74 3.13 30.26 -12.82
C ALA A 74 4.07 31.19 -12.05
N ARG A 75 3.48 32.13 -11.30
CA ARG A 75 4.19 33.21 -10.63
C ARG A 75 4.35 32.88 -9.16
N SER A 76 5.38 33.48 -8.53
CA SER A 76 5.58 33.40 -7.07
C SER A 76 4.30 33.72 -6.28
N GLU A 77 3.49 34.65 -6.81
CA GLU A 77 2.20 35.11 -6.26
C GLU A 77 1.13 34.02 -6.15
N ASP A 78 1.22 32.92 -6.93
CA ASP A 78 0.22 31.84 -6.96
C ASP A 78 0.32 30.90 -5.74
N PHE A 79 1.48 30.88 -5.05
CA PHE A 79 1.78 29.96 -3.95
C PHE A 79 2.35 30.68 -2.70
N PRO A 80 1.65 31.70 -2.13
CA PRO A 80 2.20 32.54 -1.06
C PRO A 80 2.41 31.79 0.28
N VAL A 81 1.69 30.68 0.49
CA VAL A 81 1.88 29.82 1.66
C VAL A 81 3.16 28.99 1.51
N HIS A 82 3.38 28.40 0.33
CA HIS A 82 4.60 27.67 0.00
C HIS A 82 5.83 28.57 0.09
N GLU A 83 5.77 29.80 -0.45
CA GLU A 83 6.86 30.77 -0.36
C GLU A 83 7.24 31.06 1.10
N CYS A 84 6.28 31.38 1.98
CA CYS A 84 6.60 31.71 3.37
C CYS A 84 7.13 30.51 4.14
N VAL A 85 6.67 29.28 3.84
CA VAL A 85 7.27 28.05 4.39
C VAL A 85 8.68 27.84 3.87
N PHE A 86 8.91 28.02 2.57
CA PHE A 86 10.22 27.87 1.93
C PHE A 86 11.24 28.84 2.52
N LYS A 87 10.81 30.07 2.82
CA LYS A 87 11.65 31.12 3.43
C LYS A 87 11.71 31.06 4.97
N GLY A 88 11.05 30.07 5.60
CA GLY A 88 11.00 29.92 7.07
C GLY A 88 10.22 31.01 7.82
N ASP A 89 9.41 31.82 7.13
CA ASP A 89 8.67 32.95 7.70
C ASP A 89 7.39 32.48 8.41
N ILE A 90 7.58 31.95 9.62
CA ILE A 90 6.52 31.51 10.52
C ILE A 90 5.48 32.60 10.83
N ARG A 91 5.88 33.89 10.81
CA ARG A 91 4.97 35.02 11.10
C ARG A 91 4.02 35.25 9.94
N ARG A 92 4.54 35.30 8.70
CA ARG A 92 3.71 35.39 7.50
C ARG A 92 2.84 34.14 7.32
N LEU A 93 3.37 32.94 7.62
CA LEU A 93 2.58 31.71 7.62
C LEU A 93 1.40 31.78 8.61
N SER A 94 1.62 32.23 9.85
CA SER A 94 0.57 32.38 10.86
C SER A 94 -0.55 33.36 10.46
N SER A 95 -0.23 34.37 9.65
CA SER A 95 -1.22 35.27 9.05
C SER A 95 -1.99 34.60 7.89
N LEU A 96 -1.27 33.95 6.98
CA LEU A 96 -1.87 33.35 5.77
C LEU A 96 -2.70 32.09 6.05
N ILE A 97 -2.32 31.27 7.03
CA ILE A 97 -2.97 29.97 7.32
C ILE A 97 -4.45 30.09 7.71
N ARG A 98 -4.88 31.28 8.16
CA ARG A 98 -6.29 31.58 8.48
C ARG A 98 -7.16 31.90 7.27
N THR A 99 -6.57 32.17 6.11
CA THR A 99 -7.27 32.69 4.91
C THR A 99 -6.91 31.95 3.62
N ARG A 100 -5.87 31.11 3.62
CA ARG A 100 -5.34 30.40 2.45
C ARG A 100 -5.40 28.88 2.64
N ASN A 101 -5.57 28.17 1.53
CA ASN A 101 -5.69 26.72 1.52
C ASN A 101 -4.33 26.02 1.68
N ILE A 102 -4.08 25.42 2.84
CA ILE A 102 -2.84 24.66 3.11
C ILE A 102 -2.80 23.26 2.46
N ALA A 103 -3.89 22.81 1.83
CA ALA A 103 -3.91 21.59 1.02
C ALA A 103 -3.58 21.85 -0.46
N GLN A 104 -3.39 23.12 -0.87
CA GLN A 104 -2.94 23.47 -2.22
C GLN A 104 -1.58 22.81 -2.51
N LYS A 105 -1.42 22.27 -3.71
CA LYS A 105 -0.16 21.75 -4.22
C LYS A 105 0.51 22.77 -5.14
N ASP A 106 1.83 22.84 -5.10
CA ASP A 106 2.64 23.60 -6.07
C ASP A 106 2.85 22.84 -7.39
N LEU A 107 3.67 23.41 -8.27
CA LEU A 107 4.04 22.87 -9.58
C LEU A 107 4.75 21.50 -9.53
N HIS A 108 5.27 21.13 -8.36
CA HIS A 108 5.95 19.85 -8.11
C HIS A 108 5.06 18.91 -7.27
N GLY A 109 3.80 19.26 -7.07
CA GLY A 109 2.83 18.49 -6.30
C GLY A 109 3.00 18.59 -4.79
N ASN A 110 3.95 19.39 -4.30
CA ASN A 110 4.23 19.54 -2.88
C ASN A 110 3.16 20.42 -2.22
N THR A 111 2.66 19.99 -1.07
CA THR A 111 1.92 20.88 -0.16
C THR A 111 2.92 21.68 0.69
N PRO A 112 2.51 22.77 1.37
CA PRO A 112 3.39 23.50 2.27
C PRO A 112 4.03 22.59 3.34
N LEU A 113 3.32 21.54 3.79
CA LEU A 113 3.87 20.59 4.75
C LEU A 113 5.05 19.77 4.19
N HIS A 114 5.07 19.44 2.89
CA HIS A 114 6.24 18.81 2.27
C HIS A 114 7.45 19.74 2.32
N LEU A 115 7.29 21.02 1.94
CA LEU A 115 8.39 21.98 1.97
C LEU A 115 8.93 22.20 3.39
N ALA A 116 8.04 22.28 4.38
CA ALA A 116 8.45 22.46 5.78
C ALA A 116 9.34 21.31 6.28
N VAL A 117 9.01 20.06 5.93
CA VAL A 117 9.80 18.89 6.38
C VAL A 117 11.07 18.71 5.54
N MET A 118 11.03 18.95 4.22
CA MET A 118 12.20 18.83 3.34
C MET A 118 13.30 19.83 3.71
N LEU A 119 12.92 21.05 4.10
CA LEU A 119 13.84 22.12 4.52
C LEU A 119 14.15 22.10 6.03
N GLY A 120 13.49 21.26 6.83
CA GLY A 120 13.69 21.19 8.28
C GLY A 120 13.09 22.36 9.08
N HIS A 121 12.13 23.10 8.52
CA HIS A 121 11.46 24.24 9.16
C HIS A 121 10.39 23.76 10.14
N LYS A 122 10.85 23.28 11.31
CA LYS A 122 10.03 22.57 12.31
C LYS A 122 8.82 23.38 12.78
N GLU A 123 8.98 24.67 13.04
CA GLU A 123 7.93 25.56 13.52
C GLU A 123 6.81 25.71 12.47
N CYS A 124 7.20 25.81 11.18
CA CYS A 124 6.25 25.84 10.06
C CYS A 124 5.50 24.51 9.95
N ALA A 125 6.20 23.37 10.07
CA ALA A 125 5.59 22.06 10.03
C ALA A 125 4.60 21.85 11.20
N HIS A 126 4.99 22.16 12.44
CA HIS A 126 4.10 22.05 13.60
C HIS A 126 2.87 22.96 13.49
N LEU A 127 3.02 24.20 12.99
CA LEU A 127 1.88 25.09 12.76
C LEU A 127 0.92 24.53 11.70
N LEU A 128 1.45 23.97 10.61
CA LEU A 128 0.65 23.32 9.57
C LEU A 128 -0.09 22.09 10.11
N LEU A 129 0.55 21.25 10.93
CA LEU A 129 -0.06 20.09 11.57
C LEU A 129 -1.16 20.47 12.56
N ALA A 130 -0.96 21.55 13.33
CA ALA A 130 -1.98 22.10 14.24
C ALA A 130 -3.24 22.58 13.48
N HIS A 131 -3.07 23.08 12.26
CA HIS A 131 -4.17 23.43 11.34
C HIS A 131 -4.65 22.25 10.46
N ASN A 132 -4.36 21.01 10.85
CA ASN A 132 -4.78 19.77 10.20
C ASN A 132 -4.30 19.59 8.74
N ALA A 133 -3.08 20.04 8.42
CA ALA A 133 -2.43 19.70 7.15
C ALA A 133 -2.35 18.18 6.95
N LEU A 134 -2.72 17.71 5.76
CA LEU A 134 -2.80 16.28 5.44
C LEU A 134 -1.42 15.63 5.41
N VAL A 135 -1.27 14.48 6.08
CA VAL A 135 0.01 13.74 6.15
C VAL A 135 0.10 12.59 5.14
N LYS A 136 -1.03 12.11 4.61
CA LYS A 136 -1.09 10.98 3.64
C LYS A 136 -1.02 11.41 2.17
N VAL A 137 -1.09 12.71 1.86
CA VAL A 137 -1.02 13.23 0.49
C VAL A 137 0.35 12.95 -0.14
N LYS A 138 0.38 12.64 -1.45
CA LYS A 138 1.62 12.42 -2.21
C LYS A 138 1.97 13.60 -3.12
N ASN A 139 3.25 13.96 -3.22
CA ASN A 139 3.80 14.90 -4.22
C ASN A 139 3.88 14.27 -5.63
N ALA A 140 4.41 15.00 -6.62
CA ALA A 140 4.50 14.49 -8.00
C ALA A 140 5.45 13.28 -8.13
N GLN A 141 6.40 13.13 -7.20
CA GLN A 141 7.35 12.02 -7.13
C GLN A 141 6.77 10.80 -6.38
N GLY A 142 5.57 10.93 -5.78
CA GLY A 142 4.87 9.83 -5.12
C GLY A 142 5.20 9.62 -3.64
N TRP A 143 5.84 10.61 -3.00
CA TRP A 143 6.22 10.62 -1.58
C TRP A 143 5.26 11.48 -0.76
N SER A 144 5.08 11.14 0.51
CA SER A 144 4.26 11.92 1.46
C SER A 144 5.14 12.76 2.39
N PRO A 145 4.58 13.74 3.14
CA PRO A 145 5.34 14.48 4.14
C PRO A 145 6.01 13.59 5.19
N LEU A 146 5.38 12.48 5.59
CA LEU A 146 6.03 11.52 6.50
C LEU A 146 7.25 10.86 5.83
N ALA A 147 7.17 10.49 4.54
CA ALA A 147 8.31 9.92 3.82
C ALA A 147 9.48 10.92 3.67
N GLU A 148 9.18 12.20 3.37
CA GLU A 148 10.21 13.24 3.31
C GLU A 148 10.83 13.54 4.68
N ALA A 149 10.05 13.49 5.77
CA ALA A 149 10.57 13.64 7.13
C ALA A 149 11.49 12.49 7.57
N ILE A 150 11.19 11.24 7.16
CA ILE A 150 12.09 10.08 7.39
C ILE A 150 13.41 10.28 6.63
N SER A 151 13.37 10.77 5.39
CA SER A 151 14.55 11.09 4.59
C SER A 151 15.42 12.19 5.22
N TYR A 152 14.79 13.23 5.76
CA TYR A 152 15.47 14.29 6.53
C TYR A 152 16.13 13.69 7.80
N GLY A 153 15.39 12.84 8.51
CA GLY A 153 15.85 12.08 9.67
C GLY A 153 15.63 12.75 11.02
N ASP A 154 14.73 13.73 11.12
CA ASP A 154 14.41 14.38 12.40
C ASP A 154 13.35 13.59 13.17
N ARG A 155 13.78 12.88 14.21
CA ARG A 155 12.91 12.00 15.00
C ARG A 155 11.64 12.70 15.46
N GLN A 156 11.76 13.89 16.06
CA GLN A 156 10.63 14.61 16.65
C GLN A 156 9.57 14.97 15.61
N MET A 157 10.00 15.32 14.39
CA MET A 157 9.10 15.60 13.27
C MET A 157 8.44 14.32 12.74
N ILE A 158 9.19 13.21 12.64
CA ILE A 158 8.64 11.90 12.25
C ILE A 158 7.58 11.46 13.28
N THR A 159 7.86 11.53 14.59
CA THR A 159 6.89 11.24 15.66
C THR A 159 5.64 12.12 15.57
N ALA A 160 5.80 13.42 15.34
CA ALA A 160 4.67 14.35 15.21
C ALA A 160 3.79 14.05 13.98
N LEU A 161 4.42 13.73 12.84
CA LEU A 161 3.73 13.35 11.60
C LEU A 161 3.03 12.00 11.73
N LEU A 162 3.67 11.02 12.37
CA LEU A 162 3.09 9.70 12.62
C LEU A 162 1.85 9.80 13.53
N ARG A 163 1.97 10.48 14.68
CA ARG A 163 0.82 10.78 15.56
C ARG A 163 -0.30 11.48 14.80
N LYS A 164 0.02 12.48 13.95
CA LYS A 164 -0.99 13.20 13.19
C LYS A 164 -1.62 12.36 12.06
N LEU A 165 -0.86 11.47 11.41
CA LEU A 165 -1.36 10.52 10.43
C LEU A 165 -2.36 9.54 11.06
N LYS A 166 -2.02 9.00 12.23
CA LYS A 166 -2.89 8.09 13.00
C LYS A 166 -4.16 8.79 13.46
N GLN A 167 -4.06 10.02 14.00
CA GLN A 167 -5.21 10.88 14.30
C GLN A 167 -6.11 11.07 13.07
N GLN A 168 -5.56 11.51 11.94
CA GLN A 168 -6.33 11.73 10.70
C GLN A 168 -6.99 10.44 10.18
N SER A 169 -6.37 9.29 10.38
CA SER A 169 -6.96 7.99 10.02
C SER A 169 -8.18 7.67 10.87
N ARG A 170 -8.10 7.89 12.19
CA ARG A 170 -9.21 7.67 13.14
C ARG A 170 -10.37 8.63 12.89
N GLU A 171 -10.07 9.92 12.73
CA GLU A 171 -11.05 10.96 12.34
C GLU A 171 -11.79 10.59 11.05
N ASN A 172 -11.08 10.08 10.03
CA ASN A 172 -11.68 9.71 8.76
C ASN A 172 -12.58 8.45 8.82
N VAL A 173 -12.25 7.49 9.69
CA VAL A 173 -13.11 6.33 9.95
C VAL A 173 -14.39 6.77 10.67
N GLU A 174 -14.26 7.62 11.69
CA GLU A 174 -15.40 8.11 12.47
C GLU A 174 -16.35 9.00 11.65
N GLU A 175 -15.80 9.90 10.82
CA GLU A 175 -16.58 10.71 9.86
C GLU A 175 -17.43 9.83 8.92
N LYS A 176 -16.90 8.68 8.50
CA LYS A 176 -17.60 7.73 7.63
C LYS A 176 -18.57 6.81 8.37
N ARG A 177 -18.39 6.58 9.68
CA ARG A 177 -19.12 5.56 10.47
C ARG A 177 -20.63 5.62 10.26
N PRO A 178 -21.34 6.78 10.31
CA PRO A 178 -22.79 6.83 10.12
C PRO A 178 -23.24 6.37 8.72
N ARG A 179 -22.46 6.68 7.68
CA ARG A 179 -22.74 6.24 6.31
C ARG A 179 -22.50 4.74 6.15
N LEU A 180 -21.45 4.21 6.77
CA LEU A 180 -21.13 2.78 6.72
C LEU A 180 -22.20 1.95 7.43
N LEU A 181 -22.59 2.33 8.66
CA LEU A 181 -23.64 1.64 9.41
C LEU A 181 -24.99 1.67 8.66
N LYS A 182 -25.33 2.81 8.03
CA LYS A 182 -26.51 2.89 7.15
C LYS A 182 -26.39 1.91 5.98
N ALA A 183 -25.26 1.87 5.29
CA ALA A 183 -25.04 0.95 4.18
C ALA A 183 -25.12 -0.52 4.63
N LEU A 184 -24.53 -0.89 5.76
CA LEU A 184 -24.65 -2.26 6.32
C LEU A 184 -26.10 -2.63 6.59
N LYS A 185 -26.90 -1.71 7.14
CA LYS A 185 -28.32 -1.91 7.41
C LYS A 185 -29.17 -2.07 6.14
N GLU A 186 -28.76 -1.43 5.05
CA GLU A 186 -29.41 -1.55 3.73
C GLU A 186 -28.97 -2.80 2.96
N LEU A 187 -27.84 -3.41 3.31
CA LEU A 187 -27.45 -4.73 2.82
C LEU A 187 -28.32 -5.81 3.48
N GLY A 188 -28.74 -6.82 2.72
CA GLY A 188 -29.30 -8.05 3.29
C GLY A 188 -28.28 -8.79 4.15
N ASP A 189 -28.74 -9.78 4.90
CA ASP A 189 -27.87 -10.62 5.73
C ASP A 189 -27.33 -11.79 4.89
N PHE A 190 -26.03 -12.08 5.01
CA PHE A 190 -25.33 -12.99 4.09
C PHE A 190 -24.11 -13.68 4.71
N TYR A 191 -23.79 -14.83 4.11
CA TYR A 191 -22.52 -15.53 4.22
C TYR A 191 -21.70 -15.31 2.94
N LEU A 192 -20.40 -15.04 3.09
CA LEU A 192 -19.44 -14.90 2.01
C LEU A 192 -18.15 -15.63 2.39
N GLU A 193 -17.71 -16.58 1.55
CA GLU A 193 -16.43 -17.27 1.70
C GLU A 193 -15.48 -16.91 0.57
N LEU A 194 -14.30 -16.41 0.93
CA LEU A 194 -13.25 -16.00 0.00
C LEU A 194 -11.92 -16.61 0.39
N HIS A 195 -11.18 -17.09 -0.60
CA HIS A 195 -9.86 -17.70 -0.42
C HIS A 195 -8.76 -16.83 -1.01
N TRP A 196 -7.66 -16.71 -0.28
CA TRP A 196 -6.40 -16.11 -0.71
C TRP A 196 -5.37 -17.22 -0.94
N ASP A 197 -4.73 -17.20 -2.11
CA ASP A 197 -3.58 -18.07 -2.44
C ASP A 197 -2.40 -17.21 -2.89
N PHE A 198 -1.33 -17.19 -2.11
CA PHE A 198 -0.15 -16.34 -2.36
C PHE A 198 0.92 -17.14 -3.12
N GLN A 199 1.29 -16.65 -4.30
CA GLN A 199 2.22 -17.32 -5.20
C GLN A 199 3.45 -16.45 -5.50
N SER A 200 4.62 -17.09 -5.66
CA SER A 200 5.85 -16.42 -6.10
C SER A 200 6.50 -17.14 -7.27
N TRP A 201 7.09 -16.36 -8.18
CA TRP A 201 7.95 -16.86 -9.25
C TRP A 201 9.35 -17.28 -8.76
N VAL A 202 9.74 -16.87 -7.54
CA VAL A 202 11.01 -17.24 -6.93
C VAL A 202 10.94 -18.71 -6.48
N PRO A 203 11.83 -19.61 -6.96
CA PRO A 203 11.85 -21.00 -6.53
C PRO A 203 11.96 -21.13 -5.02
N LEU A 204 11.34 -22.18 -4.46
CA LEU A 204 11.21 -22.47 -3.02
C LEU A 204 10.31 -21.49 -2.23
N LEU A 205 10.29 -20.19 -2.55
CA LEU A 205 9.47 -19.22 -1.82
C LEU A 205 7.97 -19.54 -1.91
N SER A 206 7.51 -20.06 -3.06
CA SER A 206 6.13 -20.54 -3.25
C SER A 206 5.69 -21.69 -2.34
N ARG A 207 6.62 -22.38 -1.66
CA ARG A 207 6.28 -23.48 -0.72
C ARG A 207 5.98 -23.00 0.71
N ILE A 208 6.19 -21.71 0.97
CA ILE A 208 6.20 -21.11 2.31
C ILE A 208 5.18 -19.97 2.43
N LEU A 209 4.68 -19.49 1.28
CA LEU A 209 3.60 -18.51 1.25
C LEU A 209 2.30 -19.08 1.81
N PRO A 210 1.50 -18.27 2.54
CA PRO A 210 0.23 -18.71 3.08
C PRO A 210 -0.80 -18.98 1.98
N SER A 211 -1.78 -19.77 2.35
CA SER A 211 -3.14 -19.66 1.84
C SER A 211 -4.05 -19.34 3.04
N ASP A 212 -5.11 -18.58 2.81
CA ASP A 212 -6.12 -18.27 3.82
C ASP A 212 -7.54 -18.46 3.26
N ALA A 213 -8.47 -18.85 4.12
CA ALA A 213 -9.89 -18.95 3.82
C ALA A 213 -10.65 -18.01 4.78
N CYS A 214 -10.97 -16.81 4.31
CA CYS A 214 -11.75 -15.86 5.08
C CYS A 214 -13.24 -16.15 4.93
N LYS A 215 -13.98 -16.16 6.04
CA LYS A 215 -15.44 -16.31 6.07
C LYS A 215 -16.05 -15.07 6.69
N ILE A 216 -16.95 -14.42 5.96
CA ILE A 216 -17.63 -13.20 6.37
C ILE A 216 -19.10 -13.53 6.60
N TYR A 217 -19.53 -13.31 7.83
CA TYR A 217 -20.92 -13.38 8.27
C TYR A 217 -21.39 -11.94 8.51
N LYS A 218 -22.52 -11.55 7.93
CA LYS A 218 -23.08 -10.20 8.10
C LYS A 218 -24.54 -10.31 8.55
N GLN A 219 -24.88 -9.62 9.65
CA GLN A 219 -26.24 -9.58 10.19
C GLN A 219 -26.58 -8.18 10.72
N GLY A 220 -27.64 -7.56 10.20
CA GLY A 220 -28.03 -6.20 10.56
C GLY A 220 -26.93 -5.18 10.25
N ILE A 221 -26.25 -4.67 11.29
CA ILE A 221 -25.07 -3.80 11.19
C ILE A 221 -23.79 -4.44 11.75
N ASN A 222 -23.86 -5.71 12.13
CA ASN A 222 -22.75 -6.47 12.72
C ASN A 222 -22.09 -7.34 11.65
N ILE A 223 -20.76 -7.51 11.77
CA ILE A 223 -19.96 -8.33 10.86
C ILE A 223 -19.06 -9.21 11.71
N ARG A 224 -18.94 -10.48 11.34
CA ARG A 224 -17.92 -11.39 11.82
C ARG A 224 -17.07 -11.86 10.64
N LEU A 225 -15.76 -11.85 10.82
CA LEU A 225 -14.76 -12.29 9.87
C LEU A 225 -13.91 -13.37 10.54
N ASP A 226 -14.05 -14.61 10.10
CA ASP A 226 -13.19 -15.71 10.54
C ASP A 226 -12.05 -15.89 9.52
N THR A 227 -10.82 -16.05 9.99
CA THR A 227 -9.61 -16.21 9.16
C THR A 227 -8.61 -17.14 9.83
N THR A 228 -7.83 -17.83 8.99
CA THR A 228 -6.76 -18.74 9.43
C THR A 228 -5.37 -18.10 9.44
N LEU A 229 -5.27 -16.84 9.02
CA LEU A 229 -4.01 -16.10 8.86
C LEU A 229 -3.95 -14.94 9.87
N ILE A 230 -3.10 -15.11 10.90
CA ILE A 230 -2.96 -14.15 12.00
C ILE A 230 -2.26 -12.86 11.52
N ASP A 231 -1.14 -13.02 10.80
CA ASP A 231 -0.40 -11.91 10.18
C ASP A 231 0.40 -12.39 8.96
N PHE A 232 0.77 -11.45 8.09
CA PHE A 232 1.68 -11.63 6.96
C PHE A 232 2.63 -10.44 6.78
N THR A 233 2.97 -9.77 7.88
CA THR A 233 4.08 -8.82 7.95
C THR A 233 5.39 -9.61 7.96
N ASP A 234 6.41 -9.11 7.26
CA ASP A 234 7.73 -9.73 7.11
C ASP A 234 7.75 -11.22 6.73
N MET A 235 6.73 -11.70 5.99
CA MET A 235 6.55 -13.10 5.56
C MET A 235 6.51 -14.13 6.71
N LYS A 236 6.33 -13.70 7.96
CA LYS A 236 6.08 -14.59 9.11
C LYS A 236 4.64 -15.10 9.06
N CYS A 237 4.40 -16.16 8.30
CA CYS A 237 3.10 -16.84 8.28
C CYS A 237 2.80 -17.46 9.66
N GLN A 238 1.95 -16.80 10.44
CA GLN A 238 1.34 -17.39 11.64
C GLN A 238 -0.08 -17.83 11.30
N ARG A 239 -0.38 -19.11 11.57
CA ARG A 239 -1.73 -19.69 11.43
C ARG A 239 -2.37 -19.88 12.80
N GLY A 240 -3.69 -19.74 12.85
CA GLY A 240 -4.53 -20.04 14.01
C GLY A 240 -6.00 -20.02 13.61
N ASP A 241 -6.90 -20.01 14.59
CA ASP A 241 -8.34 -19.85 14.40
C ASP A 241 -8.76 -18.51 15.02
N LEU A 242 -8.84 -17.46 14.18
CA LEU A 242 -9.20 -16.12 14.62
C LEU A 242 -10.58 -15.70 14.12
N SER A 243 -11.35 -15.08 15.00
CA SER A 243 -12.63 -14.43 14.68
C SER A 243 -12.58 -12.95 15.02
N PHE A 244 -12.70 -12.10 14.01
CA PHE A 244 -12.86 -10.66 14.15
C PHE A 244 -14.33 -10.30 14.20
N ILE A 245 -14.76 -9.56 15.21
CA ILE A 245 -16.15 -9.13 15.39
C ILE A 245 -16.21 -7.61 15.35
N PHE A 246 -17.02 -7.10 14.44
CA PHE A 246 -17.47 -5.70 14.41
C PHE A 246 -18.90 -5.61 14.94
N ASN A 247 -19.08 -4.83 16.00
CA ASN A 247 -20.37 -4.47 16.56
C ASN A 247 -20.73 -3.02 16.17
N GLY A 248 -21.78 -2.86 15.35
CA GLY A 248 -22.20 -1.57 14.85
C GLY A 248 -22.93 -0.70 15.88
N ASP A 249 -23.57 -1.31 16.88
CA ASP A 249 -24.29 -0.62 17.96
C ASP A 249 -23.36 -0.14 19.09
N ALA A 250 -22.17 -0.72 19.21
CA ALA A 250 -21.15 -0.33 20.19
C ALA A 250 -20.50 1.04 19.87
N ALA A 251 -19.93 1.67 20.90
CA ALA A 251 -19.10 2.87 20.75
C ALA A 251 -17.86 2.56 19.88
N PRO A 252 -17.29 3.55 19.15
CA PRO A 252 -16.16 3.31 18.25
C PRO A 252 -14.98 2.55 18.89
N SER A 253 -14.62 2.92 20.13
CA SER A 253 -13.56 2.29 20.94
C SER A 253 -13.84 0.85 21.40
N GLU A 254 -15.08 0.40 21.34
CA GLU A 254 -15.52 -0.94 21.77
C GLU A 254 -16.05 -1.77 20.59
N SER A 255 -16.11 -1.17 19.39
CA SER A 255 -16.79 -1.76 18.23
C SER A 255 -16.00 -2.84 17.50
N PHE A 256 -14.74 -3.07 17.85
CA PHE A 256 -13.88 -4.08 17.22
C PHE A 256 -13.23 -4.99 18.27
N ILE A 257 -13.36 -6.30 18.06
CA ILE A 257 -12.84 -7.35 18.95
C ILE A 257 -12.19 -8.44 18.11
N VAL A 258 -11.05 -8.96 18.58
CA VAL A 258 -10.38 -10.16 18.05
C VAL A 258 -10.57 -11.29 19.06
N LEU A 259 -11.02 -12.46 18.59
CA LEU A 259 -11.04 -13.70 19.35
C LEU A 259 -9.90 -14.61 18.87
N ASP A 260 -9.15 -15.18 19.81
CA ASP A 260 -8.34 -16.37 19.59
C ASP A 260 -9.15 -17.60 20.02
N ASN A 261 -9.65 -18.35 19.05
CA ASN A 261 -10.55 -19.47 19.32
C ASN A 261 -9.82 -20.70 19.88
N GLU A 262 -8.51 -20.83 19.63
CA GLU A 262 -7.67 -21.92 20.15
C GLU A 262 -7.35 -21.72 21.63
N GLN A 263 -6.98 -20.49 22.01
CA GLN A 263 -6.63 -20.13 23.39
C GLN A 263 -7.85 -19.72 24.23
N LYS A 264 -9.00 -19.48 23.59
CA LYS A 264 -10.22 -18.94 24.22
C LYS A 264 -9.97 -17.61 24.93
N VAL A 265 -9.26 -16.72 24.24
CA VAL A 265 -9.04 -15.35 24.71
C VAL A 265 -9.55 -14.34 23.70
N TYR A 266 -9.76 -13.11 24.15
CA TYR A 266 -10.13 -12.01 23.28
C TYR A 266 -9.38 -10.73 23.64
N GLN A 267 -9.19 -9.88 22.63
CA GLN A 267 -8.65 -8.54 22.77
C GLN A 267 -9.63 -7.56 22.10
N ARG A 268 -10.01 -6.50 22.81
CA ARG A 268 -10.67 -5.35 22.20
C ARG A 268 -9.61 -4.51 21.50
N ILE A 269 -9.83 -4.15 20.24
CA ILE A 269 -8.93 -3.27 19.48
C ILE A 269 -9.10 -1.85 20.01
N HIS A 270 -8.25 -1.48 20.96
CA HIS A 270 -8.22 -0.13 21.52
C HIS A 270 -7.33 0.76 20.65
N HIS A 271 -7.84 1.91 20.25
CA HIS A 271 -7.03 2.92 19.56
C HIS A 271 -6.24 3.82 20.54
N GLU A 272 -5.88 3.33 21.72
CA GLU A 272 -5.00 4.05 22.67
C GLU A 272 -3.62 3.41 22.66
N GLU A 273 -2.77 3.90 21.75
CA GLU A 273 -1.39 3.45 21.62
C GLU A 273 -0.53 4.06 22.72
N SER A 274 0.38 3.28 23.29
CA SER A 274 1.35 3.82 24.25
C SER A 274 2.37 4.74 23.55
N GLU A 275 3.02 5.60 24.33
CA GLU A 275 4.17 6.34 23.82
C GLU A 275 5.29 5.40 23.37
N MET A 276 5.39 4.19 23.92
CA MET A 276 6.40 3.19 23.58
C MET A 276 6.18 2.62 22.17
N GLU A 277 4.96 2.19 21.82
CA GLU A 277 4.62 1.69 20.47
C GLU A 277 4.87 2.74 19.38
N THR A 278 4.40 3.98 19.61
CA THR A 278 4.67 5.10 18.69
C THR A 278 6.16 5.26 18.42
N GLU A 279 6.96 4.99 19.44
CA GLU A 279 8.40 5.23 19.44
C GLU A 279 9.19 4.07 18.85
N GLU A 280 8.74 2.83 19.03
CA GLU A 280 9.23 1.65 18.30
C GLU A 280 8.92 1.76 16.80
N GLU A 281 7.73 2.21 16.41
CA GLU A 281 7.40 2.47 14.99
C GLU A 281 8.34 3.50 14.36
N VAL A 282 8.69 4.57 15.07
CA VAL A 282 9.65 5.57 14.56
C VAL A 282 11.06 4.98 14.45
N ASP A 283 11.47 4.08 15.34
CA ASP A 283 12.74 3.35 15.22
C ASP A 283 12.75 2.39 14.01
N ILE A 284 11.62 1.73 13.71
CA ILE A 284 11.42 0.93 12.49
C ILE A 284 11.48 1.81 11.24
N LEU A 285 10.77 2.95 11.21
CA LEU A 285 10.76 3.88 10.07
C LEU A 285 12.16 4.45 9.78
N MET A 286 12.95 4.75 10.82
CA MET A 286 14.32 5.26 10.70
C MET A 286 15.39 4.18 10.39
N SER A 287 15.02 2.90 10.38
CA SER A 287 15.91 1.78 10.01
C SER A 287 15.46 1.03 8.75
N SER A 288 14.21 1.21 8.32
CA SER A 288 13.61 0.59 7.13
C SER A 288 13.78 1.45 5.89
N ASP A 289 13.79 0.82 4.71
CA ASP A 289 13.80 1.54 3.45
C ASP A 289 12.47 2.30 3.22
N ILE A 290 12.53 3.56 2.79
CA ILE A 290 11.31 4.31 2.44
C ILE A 290 10.77 3.76 1.12
N TYR A 291 9.60 3.13 1.14
CA TYR A 291 9.02 2.42 0.01
C TYR A 291 7.68 3.01 -0.44
N SER A 292 7.51 3.21 -1.75
CA SER A 292 6.25 3.63 -2.36
C SER A 292 5.98 2.76 -3.58
N ALA A 293 4.83 2.08 -3.60
CA ALA A 293 4.38 1.28 -4.73
C ALA A 293 3.01 1.78 -5.19
N THR A 294 2.83 1.86 -6.51
CA THR A 294 1.58 2.31 -7.15
C THR A 294 1.29 1.44 -8.37
N LEU A 295 0.05 0.96 -8.46
CA LEU A 295 -0.44 0.22 -9.61
C LEU A 295 -0.88 1.21 -10.69
N SER A 296 -0.23 1.19 -11.85
CA SER A 296 -0.58 2.06 -12.97
C SER A 296 -1.76 1.47 -13.73
N THR A 297 -2.88 2.20 -13.74
CA THR A 297 -4.14 1.79 -14.39
C THR A 297 -4.41 2.49 -15.73
N LYS A 298 -3.53 3.42 -16.13
CA LYS A 298 -3.73 4.34 -17.27
C LYS A 298 -3.88 3.65 -18.63
N SER A 299 -3.34 2.44 -18.77
CA SER A 299 -3.25 1.67 -20.02
C SER A 299 -3.81 0.25 -19.90
N ILE A 300 -4.61 -0.03 -18.87
CA ILE A 300 -5.18 -1.37 -18.68
C ILE A 300 -6.20 -1.67 -19.78
N THR A 301 -6.05 -2.84 -20.41
CA THR A 301 -7.04 -3.41 -21.33
C THR A 301 -7.30 -4.86 -20.97
N PHE A 302 -8.52 -5.33 -21.22
CA PHE A 302 -8.95 -6.69 -20.92
C PHE A 302 -9.19 -7.44 -22.23
N THR A 303 -8.59 -8.62 -22.36
CA THR A 303 -8.79 -9.52 -23.50
C THR A 303 -9.31 -10.86 -23.00
N ARG A 304 -10.26 -11.46 -23.72
CA ARG A 304 -10.76 -12.81 -23.41
C ARG A 304 -9.60 -13.79 -23.30
N ALA A 305 -9.53 -14.52 -22.19
CA ALA A 305 -8.63 -15.65 -22.06
C ALA A 305 -9.15 -16.77 -22.97
N GLN A 306 -8.25 -17.53 -23.60
CA GLN A 306 -8.63 -18.58 -24.55
C GLN A 306 -8.03 -19.93 -24.14
N THR A 307 -8.79 -20.99 -24.37
CA THR A 307 -8.43 -22.39 -24.11
C THR A 307 -8.46 -23.22 -25.39
N GLY A 308 -7.68 -24.31 -25.40
CA GLY A 308 -7.57 -25.24 -26.54
C GLY A 308 -6.31 -25.01 -27.40
N TRP A 309 -5.68 -26.11 -27.80
CA TRP A 309 -4.41 -26.11 -28.57
C TRP A 309 -4.65 -25.90 -30.07
N LEU A 310 -5.66 -26.57 -30.64
CA LEU A 310 -5.97 -26.59 -32.07
C LEU A 310 -7.12 -25.64 -32.45
N PHE A 311 -8.13 -25.54 -31.58
CA PHE A 311 -9.21 -24.57 -31.68
C PHE A 311 -9.15 -23.70 -30.43
N ARG A 312 -9.10 -22.38 -30.62
CA ARG A 312 -9.10 -21.42 -29.50
C ARG A 312 -10.54 -21.00 -29.23
N GLU A 313 -11.04 -21.41 -28.07
CA GLU A 313 -12.36 -21.03 -27.58
C GLU A 313 -12.21 -20.10 -26.38
N ASP A 314 -13.18 -19.21 -26.17
CA ASP A 314 -13.20 -18.29 -25.05
C ASP A 314 -13.37 -19.04 -23.72
N LYS A 315 -12.49 -18.77 -22.78
CA LYS A 315 -12.42 -19.50 -21.52
C LYS A 315 -13.56 -19.08 -20.58
N THR A 316 -14.44 -20.03 -20.29
CA THR A 316 -15.51 -19.93 -19.29
C THR A 316 -15.45 -21.16 -18.39
N GLU A 317 -15.30 -20.97 -17.08
CA GLU A 317 -15.22 -22.04 -16.07
C GLU A 317 -16.01 -21.63 -14.82
N ARG A 318 -16.32 -22.58 -13.92
CA ARG A 318 -16.86 -22.23 -12.61
C ARG A 318 -15.74 -21.80 -11.65
N VAL A 319 -15.97 -20.73 -10.91
CA VAL A 319 -15.17 -20.33 -9.75
C VAL A 319 -16.07 -20.43 -8.53
N GLY A 320 -15.77 -21.39 -7.65
CA GLY A 320 -16.72 -21.81 -6.62
C GLY A 320 -18.06 -22.20 -7.26
N ASN A 321 -19.13 -21.61 -6.76
CA ASN A 321 -20.48 -21.85 -7.28
C ASN A 321 -20.83 -21.05 -8.55
N PHE A 322 -20.03 -20.06 -8.96
CA PHE A 322 -20.40 -19.06 -9.98
C PHE A 322 -19.85 -19.40 -11.36
N LEU A 323 -20.67 -19.33 -12.42
CA LEU A 323 -20.14 -19.40 -13.78
C LEU A 323 -19.39 -18.10 -14.09
N ALA A 324 -18.14 -18.20 -14.55
CA ALA A 324 -17.26 -17.05 -14.70
C ALA A 324 -16.53 -17.07 -16.04
N GLU A 325 -16.46 -15.88 -16.64
CA GLU A 325 -15.74 -15.64 -17.89
C GLU A 325 -14.35 -15.08 -17.60
N PHE A 326 -13.31 -15.63 -18.24
CA PHE A 326 -11.92 -15.28 -17.92
C PHE A 326 -11.36 -14.23 -18.88
N TYR A 327 -10.65 -13.26 -18.33
CA TYR A 327 -9.93 -12.23 -19.06
C TYR A 327 -8.48 -12.16 -18.60
N SER A 328 -7.56 -11.99 -19.55
CA SER A 328 -6.20 -11.54 -19.29
C SER A 328 -6.18 -10.01 -19.17
N VAL A 329 -5.53 -9.51 -18.11
CA VAL A 329 -5.32 -8.08 -17.86
C VAL A 329 -3.98 -7.68 -18.50
N ASN A 330 -4.05 -6.83 -19.53
CA ASN A 330 -2.87 -6.33 -20.24
C ASN A 330 -2.57 -4.89 -19.83
N GLY A 331 -1.29 -4.50 -19.86
CA GLY A 331 -0.87 -3.13 -19.52
C GLY A 331 -0.87 -2.81 -18.02
N LEU A 332 -1.03 -3.82 -17.16
CA LEU A 332 -0.92 -3.70 -15.71
C LEU A 332 0.55 -3.56 -15.30
N VAL A 333 0.95 -2.40 -14.78
CA VAL A 333 2.34 -2.12 -14.37
C VAL A 333 2.37 -1.71 -12.91
N LEU A 334 3.15 -2.41 -12.09
CA LEU A 334 3.52 -1.93 -10.77
C LEU A 334 4.73 -1.01 -10.92
N GLU A 335 4.56 0.26 -10.56
CA GLU A 335 5.66 1.19 -10.41
C GLU A 335 6.02 1.23 -8.92
N SER A 336 7.27 0.89 -8.59
CA SER A 336 7.79 0.93 -7.22
C SER A 336 9.04 1.80 -7.14
N ARG A 337 9.17 2.52 -6.02
CA ARG A 337 10.28 3.42 -5.71
C ARG A 337 10.76 3.14 -4.30
N LYS A 338 12.08 3.18 -4.11
CA LYS A 338 12.73 2.82 -2.85
C LYS A 338 13.86 3.81 -2.54
N ARG A 339 13.73 4.55 -1.45
CA ARG A 339 14.70 5.55 -0.95
C ARG A 339 15.44 5.02 0.28
N ARG A 340 16.72 5.38 0.42
CA ARG A 340 17.65 4.83 1.43
C ARG A 340 18.68 5.83 1.95
N GLU A 341 18.61 7.09 1.55
CA GLU A 341 19.59 8.12 1.93
C GLU A 341 19.67 8.40 3.44
N HIS A 342 18.65 8.00 4.20
CA HIS A 342 18.60 8.07 5.66
C HIS A 342 19.22 6.84 6.36
N LEU A 343 19.52 5.77 5.62
CA LEU A 343 20.01 4.50 6.18
C LEU A 343 21.54 4.47 6.28
N SER A 344 22.03 3.89 7.37
CA SER A 344 23.46 3.54 7.50
C SER A 344 23.82 2.32 6.62
N GLU A 345 25.12 2.08 6.42
CA GLU A 345 25.57 0.85 5.75
C GLU A 345 25.14 -0.41 6.52
N GLU A 346 25.14 -0.36 7.86
CA GLU A 346 24.66 -1.43 8.73
C GLU A 346 23.16 -1.72 8.51
N ASP A 347 22.33 -0.68 8.36
CA ASP A 347 20.91 -0.82 8.05
C ASP A 347 20.69 -1.42 6.65
N ILE A 348 21.47 -0.98 5.66
CA ILE A 348 21.40 -1.52 4.30
C ILE A 348 21.80 -3.00 4.29
N LEU A 349 22.81 -3.39 5.07
CA LEU A 349 23.22 -4.79 5.23
C LEU A 349 22.17 -5.61 5.99
N ARG A 350 21.62 -5.08 7.09
CA ARG A 350 20.52 -5.69 7.87
C ARG A 350 19.29 -5.94 6.99
N ASN A 351 18.82 -4.93 6.27
CA ASN A 351 17.64 -5.01 5.42
C ASN A 351 17.86 -5.96 4.23
N LYS A 352 19.11 -6.06 3.70
CA LYS A 352 19.47 -7.11 2.74
C LYS A 352 19.42 -8.51 3.36
N ALA A 353 20.01 -8.70 4.55
CA ALA A 353 20.06 -9.99 5.23
C ALA A 353 18.66 -10.50 5.62
N ILE A 354 17.78 -9.61 6.09
CA ILE A 354 16.35 -9.89 6.31
C ILE A 354 15.71 -10.37 4.99
N MET A 355 15.76 -9.56 3.93
CA MET A 355 15.18 -9.92 2.63
C MET A 355 15.74 -11.23 2.05
N GLU A 356 17.03 -11.51 2.23
CA GLU A 356 17.64 -12.79 1.81
C GLU A 356 17.15 -13.97 2.65
N SER A 357 17.04 -13.83 3.97
CA SER A 357 16.51 -14.87 4.86
C SER A 357 15.08 -15.22 4.48
N LEU A 358 14.23 -14.20 4.28
CA LEU A 358 12.86 -14.35 3.81
C LEU A 358 12.81 -15.04 2.44
N SER A 359 13.67 -14.66 1.49
CA SER A 359 13.72 -15.30 0.16
C SER A 359 14.10 -16.79 0.19
N LYS A 360 14.86 -17.21 1.22
CA LYS A 360 15.39 -18.57 1.41
C LYS A 360 14.52 -19.42 2.35
N GLY A 361 13.43 -18.87 2.87
CA GLY A 361 12.55 -19.59 3.81
C GLY A 361 13.12 -19.75 5.21
N GLY A 362 14.12 -18.96 5.59
CA GLY A 362 14.66 -18.96 6.94
C GLY A 362 13.68 -18.29 7.89
N SER A 363 13.41 -18.93 9.03
CA SER A 363 12.83 -18.20 10.17
C SER A 363 13.72 -17.00 10.48
N LEU A 364 13.12 -15.85 10.75
CA LEU A 364 13.83 -14.70 11.31
C LEU A 364 14.26 -15.08 12.73
N MET A 365 15.40 -15.75 12.83
CA MET A 365 16.05 -16.05 14.08
C MET A 365 16.32 -14.72 14.77
N GLU A 366 15.78 -14.55 15.97
CA GLU A 366 16.10 -13.43 16.86
C GLU A 366 17.59 -13.48 17.20
N GLN A 367 18.40 -12.93 16.32
CA GLN A 367 19.62 -12.28 16.76
C GLN A 367 19.14 -11.15 17.67
N SER A 368 19.44 -11.31 18.95
CA SER A 368 18.99 -10.46 20.06
C SER A 368 19.63 -9.07 19.94
N PHE A 369 19.09 -8.28 19.03
CA PHE A 369 19.35 -6.85 18.92
C PHE A 369 18.37 -6.15 19.86
N GLU A 370 18.85 -5.73 21.03
CA GLU A 370 18.11 -4.78 21.85
C GLU A 370 17.73 -3.57 20.97
N PRO A 371 16.48 -3.08 21.03
CA PRO A 371 16.05 -1.94 20.23
C PRO A 371 16.76 -0.67 20.71
N VAL A 372 17.94 -0.41 20.13
CA VAL A 372 18.70 0.81 20.38
C VAL A 372 17.96 1.99 19.77
N ARG A 373 17.29 2.73 20.66
CA ARG A 373 16.66 4.03 20.47
C ARG A 373 17.41 4.92 19.49
N ARG A 374 16.86 5.16 18.29
CA ARG A 374 17.51 5.99 17.26
C ARG A 374 17.45 7.47 17.60
N GLN A 375 18.60 8.11 17.59
CA GLN A 375 18.71 9.56 17.62
C GLN A 375 18.34 10.14 16.24
N SER A 376 17.98 11.43 16.20
CA SER A 376 17.83 12.15 14.93
C SER A 376 19.13 12.11 14.14
N LEU A 377 19.03 11.97 12.81
CA LEU A 377 20.18 12.09 11.92
C LEU A 377 20.72 13.52 11.93
N THR A 378 22.01 13.68 11.63
CA THR A 378 22.60 14.99 11.36
C THR A 378 21.84 15.65 10.21
N ALA A 379 21.33 16.86 10.44
CA ALA A 379 20.60 17.62 9.43
C ALA A 379 21.41 17.77 8.13
N PRO A 380 20.76 17.77 6.95
CA PRO A 380 21.45 18.04 5.69
C PRO A 380 22.08 19.45 5.69
N PRO A 381 23.06 19.72 4.81
CA PRO A 381 23.59 21.06 4.60
C PRO A 381 22.47 22.07 4.30
N ALA A 382 22.68 23.33 4.70
CA ALA A 382 21.71 24.39 4.44
C ALA A 382 21.41 24.52 2.94
N ASN A 383 20.12 24.52 2.59
CA ASN A 383 19.67 24.63 1.21
C ASN A 383 20.14 25.96 0.58
N THR A 384 20.81 25.88 -0.58
CA THR A 384 21.27 27.04 -1.35
C THR A 384 20.28 27.49 -2.42
N ILE A 385 19.26 26.68 -2.73
CA ILE A 385 18.25 26.98 -3.75
C ILE A 385 17.31 28.08 -3.22
N THR A 386 17.17 29.16 -3.98
CA THR A 386 16.20 30.23 -3.72
C THR A 386 14.76 29.81 -4.05
N TRP A 387 13.76 30.51 -3.52
CA TRP A 387 12.36 30.24 -3.86
C TRP A 387 12.09 30.47 -5.35
N GLU A 388 12.75 31.47 -5.91
CA GLU A 388 12.63 31.91 -7.29
C GLU A 388 13.21 30.86 -8.26
N GLU A 389 14.34 30.22 -7.92
CA GLU A 389 14.88 29.04 -8.62
C GLU A 389 14.00 27.81 -8.44
N TYR A 390 13.43 27.60 -7.25
CA TYR A 390 12.51 26.48 -6.99
C TYR A 390 11.26 26.56 -7.87
N ILE A 391 10.54 27.69 -7.83
CA ILE A 391 9.23 27.82 -8.50
C ILE A 391 9.34 28.00 -10.02
N SER A 392 10.51 28.35 -10.55
CA SER A 392 10.77 28.45 -12.00
C SER A 392 11.26 27.14 -12.63
N ALA A 393 11.52 26.09 -11.84
CA ALA A 393 11.92 24.79 -12.35
C ALA A 393 10.77 24.06 -13.07
N GLU A 394 11.11 23.09 -13.91
CA GLU A 394 10.11 22.32 -14.67
C GLU A 394 9.10 21.63 -13.74
N PRO A 395 7.78 21.68 -14.03
CA PRO A 395 6.75 21.02 -13.23
C PRO A 395 7.06 19.54 -12.98
N GLY A 396 6.96 19.12 -11.72
CA GLY A 396 7.34 17.77 -11.28
C GLY A 396 8.85 17.48 -11.18
N LYS A 397 9.73 18.37 -11.65
CA LYS A 397 11.20 18.26 -11.50
C LYS A 397 11.72 19.37 -10.57
N ALA A 398 11.30 19.34 -9.31
CA ALA A 398 11.78 20.25 -8.28
C ALA A 398 13.32 20.19 -8.15
N PRO A 399 14.01 21.32 -7.90
CA PRO A 399 15.36 21.30 -7.38
C PRO A 399 15.43 20.55 -6.05
N HIS A 400 16.61 20.06 -5.74
CA HIS A 400 16.84 19.21 -4.59
C HIS A 400 17.03 20.02 -3.30
N LEU A 401 16.11 19.87 -2.33
CA LEU A 401 16.01 20.72 -1.13
C LEU A 401 16.58 20.10 0.17
N GLY A 402 17.21 18.92 0.13
CA GLY A 402 17.56 18.17 1.34
C GLY A 402 18.82 17.30 1.21
N ARG A 403 18.76 16.06 1.72
CA ARG A 403 19.84 15.05 1.65
C ARG A 403 19.81 14.32 0.30
N GLU A 404 20.97 14.15 -0.34
CA GLU A 404 21.10 13.54 -1.67
C GLU A 404 20.35 12.19 -1.77
N LEU A 405 19.42 12.10 -2.73
CA LEU A 405 18.47 10.99 -2.81
C LEU A 405 19.11 9.70 -3.34
N VAL A 406 19.13 8.65 -2.52
CA VAL A 406 19.53 7.30 -2.93
C VAL A 406 18.27 6.53 -3.33
N CYS A 407 17.69 6.91 -4.48
CA CYS A 407 16.46 6.32 -5.00
C CYS A 407 16.76 5.19 -6.00
N LYS A 408 16.09 4.04 -5.82
CA LYS A 408 15.96 3.00 -6.85
C LYS A 408 14.50 2.88 -7.28
N GLU A 409 14.25 3.05 -8.57
CA GLU A 409 12.95 2.81 -9.18
C GLU A 409 12.92 1.45 -9.88
N SER A 410 11.74 0.84 -9.95
CA SER A 410 11.49 -0.39 -10.70
C SER A 410 10.08 -0.35 -11.27
N LYS A 411 9.95 -0.69 -12.55
CA LYS A 411 8.67 -0.91 -13.22
C LYS A 411 8.60 -2.38 -13.59
N LYS A 412 7.53 -3.06 -13.20
CA LYS A 412 7.30 -4.46 -13.56
C LYS A 412 5.90 -4.63 -14.10
N THR A 413 5.82 -5.15 -15.33
CA THR A 413 4.55 -5.57 -15.94
C THR A 413 4.09 -6.86 -15.29
N PHE A 414 2.83 -6.89 -14.86
CA PHE A 414 2.20 -8.08 -14.30
C PHE A 414 1.22 -8.68 -15.31
N LYS A 415 1.36 -9.98 -15.55
CA LYS A 415 0.30 -10.77 -16.17
C LYS A 415 -0.65 -11.17 -15.04
N ALA A 416 -1.87 -10.66 -15.11
CA ALA A 416 -2.94 -10.98 -14.16
C ALA A 416 -4.13 -11.54 -14.92
N THR A 417 -4.85 -12.46 -14.29
CA THR A 417 -6.12 -12.99 -14.75
C THR A 417 -7.24 -12.43 -13.87
N ILE A 418 -8.40 -12.21 -14.48
CA ILE A 418 -9.63 -11.88 -13.78
C ILE A 418 -10.76 -12.77 -14.31
N ALA A 419 -11.57 -13.33 -13.43
CA ALA A 419 -12.79 -14.05 -13.80
C ALA A 419 -14.01 -13.26 -13.34
N MET A 420 -14.90 -12.95 -14.28
CA MET A 420 -16.08 -12.11 -14.07
C MET A 420 -17.34 -12.98 -14.16
N SER A 421 -18.25 -12.85 -13.20
CA SER A 421 -19.56 -13.51 -13.23
C SER A 421 -20.68 -12.48 -13.28
N GLN A 422 -21.70 -12.74 -14.10
CA GLN A 422 -22.97 -11.97 -14.07
C GLN A 422 -23.95 -12.50 -13.01
N GLU A 423 -23.64 -13.66 -12.40
CA GLU A 423 -24.54 -14.39 -11.49
C GLU A 423 -24.31 -14.07 -10.01
N PHE A 424 -23.25 -13.32 -9.67
CA PHE A 424 -22.91 -13.03 -8.28
C PHE A 424 -23.94 -12.07 -7.65
N PRO A 425 -24.59 -12.40 -6.51
CA PRO A 425 -25.75 -11.64 -6.05
C PRO A 425 -25.44 -10.28 -5.38
N LEU A 426 -24.16 -9.96 -5.16
CA LEU A 426 -23.71 -8.74 -4.47
C LEU A 426 -23.06 -7.76 -5.45
N GLY A 427 -23.33 -6.47 -5.30
CA GLY A 427 -22.66 -5.41 -6.07
C GLY A 427 -21.24 -5.13 -5.58
N ILE A 428 -20.39 -4.56 -6.44
CA ILE A 428 -19.03 -4.12 -6.05
C ILE A 428 -19.10 -3.03 -4.98
N ASP A 429 -19.99 -2.06 -5.11
CA ASP A 429 -20.19 -1.00 -4.09
C ASP A 429 -20.62 -1.57 -2.73
N SER A 430 -21.46 -2.61 -2.74
CA SER A 430 -21.87 -3.35 -1.55
C SER A 430 -20.69 -4.05 -0.87
N LEU A 431 -19.86 -4.76 -1.63
CA LEU A 431 -18.60 -5.34 -1.13
C LEU A 431 -17.69 -4.25 -0.56
N LEU A 432 -17.54 -3.11 -1.23
CA LEU A 432 -16.67 -2.02 -0.79
C LEU A 432 -17.07 -1.44 0.58
N ASN A 433 -18.36 -1.36 0.89
CA ASN A 433 -18.83 -0.93 2.21
C ASN A 433 -18.44 -1.94 3.30
N VAL A 434 -18.57 -3.24 3.02
CA VAL A 434 -18.15 -4.33 3.93
C VAL A 434 -16.63 -4.30 4.13
N LEU A 435 -15.87 -4.19 3.04
CA LEU A 435 -14.41 -4.08 3.06
C LEU A 435 -13.88 -2.82 3.75
N GLU A 436 -14.63 -1.71 3.79
CA GLU A 436 -14.24 -0.51 4.56
C GLU A 436 -14.37 -0.74 6.07
N VAL A 437 -15.32 -1.56 6.52
CA VAL A 437 -15.50 -1.89 7.94
C VAL A 437 -14.44 -2.90 8.41
N ILE A 438 -14.13 -3.91 7.60
CA ILE A 438 -13.00 -4.83 7.86
C ILE A 438 -11.66 -4.31 7.30
N ALA A 439 -11.55 -3.01 7.00
CA ALA A 439 -10.33 -2.38 6.45
C ALA A 439 -9.10 -2.29 7.36
N PRO A 440 -9.14 -2.46 8.70
CA PRO A 440 -7.92 -2.47 9.51
C PRO A 440 -6.85 -3.46 9.02
N PHE A 441 -7.26 -4.56 8.36
CA PHE A 441 -6.33 -5.57 7.87
C PHE A 441 -5.68 -5.19 6.54
N LYS A 442 -4.35 -5.30 6.50
CA LYS A 442 -3.47 -4.81 5.40
C LYS A 442 -3.85 -5.37 4.01
N HIS A 443 -4.39 -6.60 3.93
CA HIS A 443 -4.70 -7.27 2.65
C HIS A 443 -6.01 -6.82 1.99
N PHE A 444 -7.07 -6.56 2.76
CA PHE A 444 -8.35 -6.11 2.19
C PHE A 444 -8.23 -4.73 1.52
N ASN A 445 -7.30 -3.89 1.96
CA ASN A 445 -6.98 -2.63 1.27
C ASN A 445 -6.46 -2.85 -0.16
N LYS A 446 -5.72 -3.93 -0.45
CA LYS A 446 -5.28 -4.28 -1.81
C LYS A 446 -6.41 -4.81 -2.68
N LEU A 447 -7.29 -5.66 -2.11
CA LEU A 447 -8.51 -6.10 -2.80
C LEU A 447 -9.41 -4.91 -3.14
N ARG A 448 -9.63 -4.01 -2.18
CA ARG A 448 -10.37 -2.76 -2.33
C ARG A 448 -9.82 -1.87 -3.44
N GLU A 449 -8.52 -1.58 -3.43
CA GLU A 449 -7.85 -0.82 -4.50
C GLU A 449 -8.07 -1.45 -5.88
N PHE A 450 -8.06 -2.78 -5.97
CA PHE A 450 -8.20 -3.51 -7.23
C PHE A 450 -9.65 -3.53 -7.75
N VAL A 451 -10.65 -3.79 -6.90
CA VAL A 451 -12.06 -3.83 -7.34
C VAL A 451 -12.65 -2.45 -7.63
N GLN A 452 -11.99 -1.37 -7.18
CA GLN A 452 -12.31 0.01 -7.57
C GLN A 452 -11.82 0.40 -8.98
N MET A 453 -11.05 -0.47 -9.64
CA MET A 453 -10.66 -0.24 -11.04
C MET A 453 -11.84 -0.40 -11.99
N LYS A 454 -11.71 0.11 -13.23
CA LYS A 454 -12.68 -0.16 -14.30
C LYS A 454 -12.54 -1.59 -14.78
N LEU A 455 -13.24 -2.52 -14.13
CA LEU A 455 -13.29 -3.94 -14.51
C LEU A 455 -14.20 -4.16 -15.74
N PRO A 456 -14.16 -5.35 -16.38
CA PRO A 456 -15.19 -5.76 -17.34
C PRO A 456 -16.58 -5.86 -16.67
N PRO A 457 -17.67 -6.06 -17.44
CA PRO A 457 -19.01 -6.22 -16.87
C PRO A 457 -19.12 -7.42 -15.93
N GLY A 458 -19.91 -7.29 -14.86
CA GLY A 458 -20.17 -8.32 -13.85
C GLY A 458 -19.38 -8.11 -12.56
N PHE A 459 -19.37 -9.12 -11.69
CA PHE A 459 -18.64 -9.13 -10.43
C PHE A 459 -17.36 -9.98 -10.52
N PRO A 460 -16.23 -9.53 -9.95
CA PRO A 460 -14.97 -10.27 -10.00
C PRO A 460 -14.93 -11.43 -9.00
N VAL A 461 -15.20 -12.65 -9.47
CA VAL A 461 -15.15 -13.86 -8.63
C VAL A 461 -13.75 -14.49 -8.52
N LYS A 462 -12.81 -14.13 -9.40
CA LYS A 462 -11.37 -14.43 -9.24
C LYS A 462 -10.51 -13.25 -9.67
N LEU A 463 -9.45 -12.96 -8.90
CA LEU A 463 -8.56 -11.80 -9.07
C LEU A 463 -7.10 -12.17 -8.77
N ASP A 464 -6.21 -11.99 -9.75
CA ASP A 464 -4.76 -12.06 -9.52
C ASP A 464 -4.20 -10.65 -9.19
N ILE A 465 -3.82 -10.40 -7.93
CA ILE A 465 -3.39 -9.09 -7.42
C ILE A 465 -1.88 -9.07 -7.14
N PRO A 466 -1.09 -8.15 -7.71
CA PRO A 466 0.32 -8.00 -7.35
C PRO A 466 0.46 -7.35 -5.96
N VAL A 467 0.88 -8.12 -4.95
CA VAL A 467 1.05 -7.62 -3.57
C VAL A 467 2.48 -7.14 -3.35
N PHE A 468 3.48 -7.87 -3.88
CA PHE A 468 4.89 -7.48 -3.88
C PHE A 468 5.53 -7.75 -5.26
N PRO A 469 6.70 -7.16 -5.58
CA PRO A 469 7.37 -7.39 -6.88
C PRO A 469 7.63 -8.86 -7.24
N THR A 470 7.68 -9.74 -6.24
CA THR A 470 7.87 -11.19 -6.37
C THR A 470 6.65 -12.03 -6.01
N ILE A 471 5.57 -11.45 -5.47
CA ILE A 471 4.42 -12.17 -4.90
C ILE A 471 3.10 -11.65 -5.47
N THR A 472 2.33 -12.56 -6.06
CA THR A 472 0.95 -12.34 -6.50
C THR A 472 0.02 -13.04 -5.52
N ALA A 473 -1.02 -12.36 -5.04
CA ALA A 473 -2.11 -12.99 -4.30
C ALA A 473 -3.29 -13.23 -5.23
N THR A 474 -3.78 -14.46 -5.24
CA THR A 474 -4.99 -14.86 -5.97
C THR A 474 -6.16 -14.84 -5.00
N VAL A 475 -7.13 -13.95 -5.22
CA VAL A 475 -8.38 -13.92 -4.45
C VAL A 475 -9.46 -14.67 -5.24
N THR A 476 -10.19 -15.57 -4.58
CA THR A 476 -11.32 -16.30 -5.17
C THR A 476 -12.54 -16.25 -4.26
N PHE A 477 -13.69 -15.90 -4.82
CA PHE A 477 -14.99 -15.91 -4.15
C PHE A 477 -15.59 -17.30 -4.35
N GLN A 478 -15.58 -18.13 -3.31
CA GLN A 478 -15.97 -19.54 -3.39
C GLN A 478 -17.49 -19.72 -3.20
N GLU A 479 -18.02 -19.10 -2.13
CA GLU A 479 -19.44 -19.19 -1.78
C GLU A 479 -19.98 -17.80 -1.44
N PHE A 480 -21.22 -17.55 -1.85
CA PHE A 480 -22.06 -16.47 -1.34
C PHE A 480 -23.49 -16.99 -1.22
N ARG A 481 -24.16 -16.69 -0.11
CA ARG A 481 -25.59 -16.91 0.06
C ARG A 481 -26.19 -15.87 1.01
N TYR A 482 -27.43 -15.46 0.73
CA TYR A 482 -28.23 -14.75 1.72
C TYR A 482 -28.65 -15.74 2.79
N ASP A 483 -28.40 -15.41 4.05
CA ASP A 483 -28.51 -16.33 5.19
C ASP A 483 -28.72 -15.54 6.48
N GLY A 484 -29.32 -16.18 7.48
CA GLY A 484 -29.55 -15.60 8.80
C GLY A 484 -28.86 -16.43 9.87
N PHE A 485 -28.27 -15.77 10.87
CA PHE A 485 -27.44 -16.41 11.88
C PHE A 485 -27.98 -16.17 13.30
N ASP A 486 -27.52 -16.99 14.23
CA ASP A 486 -27.75 -16.75 15.65
C ASP A 486 -26.93 -15.53 16.12
N GLU A 487 -27.54 -14.60 16.85
CA GLU A 487 -26.88 -13.38 17.32
C GLU A 487 -25.63 -13.67 18.18
N SER A 488 -25.58 -14.83 18.84
CA SER A 488 -24.43 -15.23 19.65
C SER A 488 -23.11 -15.32 18.88
N ILE A 489 -23.12 -15.59 17.56
CA ILE A 489 -21.86 -15.66 16.78
C ILE A 489 -21.16 -14.30 16.67
N PHE A 490 -21.91 -13.20 16.85
CA PHE A 490 -21.41 -11.82 16.85
C PHE A 490 -21.11 -11.31 18.28
N SER A 491 -21.01 -12.21 19.25
CA SER A 491 -20.73 -11.90 20.66
C SER A 491 -19.50 -12.67 21.15
N ILE A 492 -18.90 -12.20 22.25
CA ILE A 492 -17.82 -12.92 22.92
C ILE A 492 -18.42 -14.15 23.62
N PRO A 493 -17.95 -15.39 23.35
CA PRO A 493 -18.46 -16.57 24.06
C PRO A 493 -18.13 -16.52 25.55
N SER A 494 -19.04 -17.02 26.40
CA SER A 494 -18.96 -16.85 27.85
C SER A 494 -17.81 -17.58 28.55
N ASP A 495 -17.14 -18.49 27.87
CA ASP A 495 -15.96 -19.20 28.35
C ASP A 495 -14.63 -18.52 27.96
N TYR A 496 -14.67 -17.40 27.22
CA TYR A 496 -13.48 -16.66 26.78
C TYR A 496 -13.04 -15.64 27.83
N ARG A 497 -11.74 -15.36 27.87
CA ARG A 497 -11.12 -14.40 28.81
C ARG A 497 -10.49 -13.24 28.06
N GLU A 498 -10.49 -12.06 28.66
CA GLU A 498 -9.78 -10.93 28.06
C GLU A 498 -8.28 -11.07 28.27
N ASP A 499 -7.51 -10.97 27.19
CA ASP A 499 -6.06 -10.85 27.19
C ASP A 499 -5.67 -9.65 26.30
N PRO A 500 -5.47 -8.46 26.89
CA PRO A 500 -5.07 -7.26 26.15
C PRO A 500 -3.66 -7.35 25.53
N SER A 501 -2.88 -8.40 25.84
CA SER A 501 -1.52 -8.60 25.35
C SER A 501 -1.39 -9.68 24.27
N ARG A 502 -2.51 -10.30 23.86
CA ARG A 502 -2.50 -11.44 22.93
C ARG A 502 -2.03 -11.07 21.53
N PHE A 503 -2.44 -9.90 21.06
CA PHE A 503 -2.16 -9.35 19.72
C PHE A 503 -1.59 -7.93 19.84
N PRO A 504 -0.31 -7.75 20.25
CA PRO A 504 0.27 -6.42 20.47
C PRO A 504 0.38 -5.55 19.19
N GLU A 505 0.11 -6.13 18.01
CA GLU A 505 0.11 -5.43 16.71
C GLU A 505 -1.30 -5.01 16.22
N LEU A 506 -2.37 -5.22 17.01
CA LEU A 506 -3.78 -4.99 16.64
C LEU A 506 -4.55 -4.08 17.62
#